data_AF-A0A2T2TTU8-F1
#
_entry.id   AF-A0A2T2TTU8-F1
#
_cell.length_a   1.000
_cell.length_b   1.000
_cell.length_c   1.000
_cell.angle_alpha   90.00
_cell.angle_beta   90.00
_cell.angle_gamma   90.00
#
_symmetry.space_group_name_H-M   'P 1'
#
loop_
_entity.id
_entity.type
_entity.pdbx_description
1 polymer ?
#
loop_
_entity_poly.entity_id
_entity_poly.type
_entity_poly.pdbx_seq_one_letter_code
_entity_poly.pdbx_strand_id
1 'polypeptide(L)'
;MLLSLVPLLLVFVFMTPQGEETVDTVIMQSLAALFLSGFIAIQHGQFVFSWDSAHFDSFIACGIGMETIAKARLVGLQLLCVASIALMLPFMIFFAPDLILYSLAFLFYNCGVSCVLLTFAGLWNRKPAVLDESAFFNYQGFSTHHYLLVFPLVIPPIFVMLSVKAFHALLFLASIGLVGLLLNPVWEKLIARQLHRRVYRIARSFR
;
A
#
# COMPACT_ATOMS: atom_id res chain seq x y z
N MET A 1 -13.08 -10.42 0.32
CA MET A 1 -11.98 -9.83 1.11
C MET A 1 -11.71 -8.37 0.75
N LEU A 2 -11.61 -7.96 -0.52
CA LEU A 2 -11.45 -6.53 -0.88
C LEU A 2 -12.67 -5.67 -0.48
N LEU A 3 -13.88 -6.14 -0.82
CA LEU A 3 -15.13 -5.47 -0.47
C LEU A 3 -15.38 -5.36 1.05
N SER A 4 -14.84 -6.29 1.85
CA SER A 4 -14.99 -6.23 3.31
C SER A 4 -14.13 -5.14 3.96
N LEU A 5 -13.20 -4.53 3.23
CA LEU A 5 -12.42 -3.38 3.72
C LEU A 5 -13.13 -2.04 3.50
N VAL A 6 -14.14 -1.99 2.63
CA VAL A 6 -14.90 -0.78 2.29
C VAL A 6 -15.58 -0.16 3.53
N PRO A 7 -16.27 -0.92 4.41
CA PRO A 7 -16.85 -0.36 5.63
C PRO A 7 -15.81 0.27 6.55
N LEU A 8 -14.62 -0.32 6.66
CA LEU A 8 -13.54 0.22 7.49
C LEU A 8 -12.97 1.53 6.91
N LEU A 9 -12.86 1.61 5.59
CA LEU A 9 -12.47 2.85 4.90
C LEU A 9 -13.51 3.96 5.08
N LEU A 10 -14.80 3.63 5.07
CA LEU A 10 -15.88 4.59 5.36
C LEU A 10 -15.81 5.17 6.77
N VAL A 11 -15.41 4.37 7.77
CA VAL A 11 -15.22 4.87 9.15
C VAL A 11 -14.23 6.03 9.18
N PHE A 12 -13.14 5.97 8.41
CA PHE A 12 -12.18 7.07 8.34
C PHE A 12 -12.80 8.34 7.76
N VAL A 13 -13.68 8.24 6.77
CA VAL A 13 -14.38 9.41 6.19
C VAL A 13 -15.32 10.06 7.21
N PHE A 14 -16.06 9.26 7.99
CA PHE A 14 -17.01 9.78 8.96
C PHE A 14 -16.37 10.29 10.25
N MET A 15 -15.23 9.72 10.65
CA MET A 15 -14.53 10.10 11.88
C MET A 15 -13.71 11.38 11.72
N THR A 16 -13.34 11.77 10.50
CA THR A 16 -12.50 12.96 10.30
C THR A 16 -13.21 14.25 10.70
N PRO A 17 -12.68 15.00 11.70
CA PRO A 17 -13.24 16.27 12.11
C PRO A 17 -13.13 17.28 10.97
N GLN A 18 -14.22 18.02 10.76
CA GLN A 18 -14.32 19.14 9.83
C GLN A 18 -14.22 20.45 10.63
N GLY A 19 -13.54 21.46 10.09
CA GLY A 19 -13.39 22.76 10.75
C GLY A 19 -11.94 23.19 10.92
N GLU A 20 -11.63 23.86 12.03
CA GLU A 20 -10.36 24.56 12.23
C GLU A 20 -9.14 23.61 12.26
N GLU A 21 -8.06 24.02 11.59
CA GLU A 21 -6.79 23.28 11.55
C GLU A 21 -6.09 23.38 12.92
N THR A 22 -6.25 22.35 13.73
CA THR A 22 -5.51 22.13 14.97
C THR A 22 -4.54 20.96 14.76
N VAL A 23 -3.58 20.78 15.68
CA VAL A 23 -2.61 19.68 15.58
C VAL A 23 -3.32 18.32 15.52
N ASP A 24 -4.36 18.13 16.34
CA ASP A 24 -5.11 16.87 16.38
C ASP A 24 -5.90 16.62 15.09
N THR A 25 -6.52 17.66 14.53
CA THR A 25 -7.28 17.53 13.26
C THR A 25 -6.34 17.21 12.11
N VAL A 26 -5.16 17.83 12.04
CA VAL A 26 -4.13 17.53 11.03
C VAL A 26 -3.63 16.09 11.14
N ILE A 27 -3.33 15.59 12.35
CA ILE A 27 -2.91 14.19 12.55
C ILE A 27 -4.00 13.24 12.06
N MET A 28 -5.25 13.50 12.46
CA MET A 28 -6.37 12.61 12.14
C MET A 28 -6.69 12.60 10.64
N GLN A 29 -6.71 13.76 9.99
CA GLN A 29 -6.90 13.86 8.54
C GLN A 29 -5.75 13.21 7.76
N SER A 30 -4.51 13.36 8.24
CA SER A 30 -3.34 12.72 7.62
C SER A 30 -3.38 11.21 7.71
N LEU A 31 -3.73 10.67 8.89
CA LEU A 31 -3.90 9.23 9.10
C LEU A 31 -5.05 8.69 8.25
N ALA A 32 -6.20 9.37 8.27
CA ALA A 32 -7.35 9.00 7.46
C ALA A 32 -6.98 8.97 5.98
N ALA A 33 -6.35 10.01 5.45
CA ALA A 33 -5.93 10.09 4.05
C ALA A 33 -4.90 9.02 3.66
N LEU A 34 -3.93 8.74 4.54
CA LEU A 34 -2.93 7.68 4.31
C LEU A 34 -3.59 6.32 4.17
N PHE A 35 -4.52 5.98 5.06
CA PHE A 35 -5.21 4.70 5.00
C PHE A 35 -6.27 4.66 3.89
N LEU A 36 -7.01 5.74 3.66
CA LEU A 36 -8.00 5.80 2.59
C LEU A 36 -7.37 5.60 1.21
N SER A 37 -6.19 6.15 0.99
CA SER A 37 -5.44 5.99 -0.27
C SER A 37 -4.64 4.69 -0.35
N GLY A 38 -4.19 4.12 0.77
CA GLY A 38 -3.19 3.05 0.78
C GLY A 38 -3.58 1.74 1.46
N PHE A 39 -4.66 1.67 2.24
CA PHE A 39 -4.94 0.52 3.11
C PHE A 39 -5.07 -0.80 2.36
N ILE A 40 -5.77 -0.80 1.23
CA ILE A 40 -5.90 -1.99 0.38
C ILE A 40 -4.52 -2.45 -0.12
N ALA A 41 -3.69 -1.52 -0.60
CA ALA A 41 -2.33 -1.84 -1.06
C ALA A 41 -1.43 -2.31 0.08
N ILE A 42 -1.57 -1.77 1.30
CA ILE A 42 -0.82 -2.21 2.49
C ILE A 42 -1.19 -3.65 2.86
N GLN A 43 -2.47 -4.00 2.82
CA GLN A 43 -2.93 -5.36 3.12
C GLN A 43 -2.47 -6.37 2.06
N HIS A 44 -2.57 -6.03 0.78
CA HIS A 44 -2.18 -6.92 -0.30
C HIS A 44 -0.66 -6.96 -0.54
N GLY A 45 0.04 -5.85 -0.35
CA GLY A 45 1.44 -5.65 -0.69
C GLY A 45 2.40 -6.48 0.15
N GLN A 46 2.06 -6.77 1.40
CA GLN A 46 2.89 -7.63 2.26
C GLN A 46 2.95 -9.09 1.78
N PHE A 47 1.92 -9.54 1.06
CA PHE A 47 1.79 -10.88 0.51
C PHE A 47 1.88 -10.88 -1.02
N VAL A 48 2.44 -9.84 -1.63
CA VAL A 48 2.34 -9.58 -3.08
C VAL A 48 2.81 -10.74 -3.96
N PHE A 49 3.78 -11.54 -3.50
CA PHE A 49 4.24 -12.75 -4.20
C PHE A 49 3.59 -14.03 -3.70
N SER A 50 3.07 -14.04 -2.47
CA SER A 50 2.39 -15.18 -1.85
C SER A 50 0.99 -15.41 -2.43
N TRP A 51 0.32 -14.37 -2.94
CA TRP A 51 -1.03 -14.50 -3.51
C TRP A 51 -1.12 -15.51 -4.67
N ASP A 52 -0.03 -15.69 -5.40
CA ASP A 52 0.04 -16.65 -6.51
C ASP A 52 0.90 -17.87 -6.16
N SER A 53 1.04 -18.22 -4.88
CA SER A 53 1.91 -19.31 -4.43
C SER A 53 1.62 -20.64 -5.14
N ALA A 54 0.35 -20.94 -5.44
CA ALA A 54 -0.07 -22.16 -6.15
C ALA A 54 0.42 -22.23 -7.60
N HIS A 55 0.58 -21.08 -8.26
CA HIS A 55 0.98 -20.99 -9.67
C HIS A 55 2.40 -20.45 -9.85
N PHE A 56 3.12 -20.24 -8.74
CA PHE A 56 4.43 -19.60 -8.76
C PHE A 56 5.47 -20.42 -9.55
N ASP A 57 5.42 -21.75 -9.45
CA ASP A 57 6.29 -22.66 -10.21
C ASP A 57 6.03 -22.56 -11.72
N SER A 58 4.78 -22.34 -12.14
CA SER A 58 4.43 -22.12 -13.55
C SER A 58 5.04 -20.83 -14.09
N PHE A 59 5.08 -19.75 -13.30
CA PHE A 59 5.73 -18.51 -13.73
C PHE A 59 7.23 -18.68 -13.98
N ILE A 60 7.89 -19.51 -13.17
CA ILE A 60 9.30 -19.85 -13.34
C ILE A 60 9.48 -20.76 -14.57
N ALA A 61 8.64 -21.78 -14.72
CA ALA A 61 8.74 -22.76 -15.81
C ALA A 61 8.45 -22.15 -17.19
N CYS A 62 7.50 -21.20 -17.28
CA CYS A 62 7.21 -20.47 -18.51
C CYS A 62 8.29 -19.46 -18.91
N GLY A 63 9.30 -19.22 -18.07
CA GLY A 63 10.41 -18.30 -18.39
C GLY A 63 10.01 -16.82 -18.39
N ILE A 64 9.00 -16.43 -17.61
CA ILE A 64 8.58 -15.02 -17.52
C ILE A 64 9.72 -14.20 -16.90
N GLY A 65 10.08 -13.09 -17.55
CA GLY A 65 11.13 -12.20 -17.06
C GLY A 65 10.83 -11.65 -15.66
N MET A 66 11.81 -11.72 -14.75
CA MET A 66 11.65 -11.23 -13.37
C MET A 66 11.33 -9.74 -13.29
N GLU A 67 11.78 -8.95 -14.28
CA GLU A 67 11.44 -7.54 -14.43
C GLU A 67 9.96 -7.33 -14.74
N THR A 68 9.40 -8.16 -15.63
CA THR A 68 7.96 -8.15 -15.93
C THR A 68 7.13 -8.50 -14.71
N ILE A 69 7.55 -9.51 -13.92
CA ILE A 69 6.86 -9.89 -12.68
C ILE A 69 6.93 -8.73 -11.66
N ALA A 70 8.12 -8.16 -11.44
CA ALA A 70 8.31 -7.05 -10.51
C ALA A 70 7.44 -5.84 -10.89
N LYS A 71 7.42 -5.48 -12.18
CA LYS A 71 6.59 -4.41 -12.73
C LYS A 71 5.10 -4.67 -12.53
N ALA A 72 4.63 -5.87 -12.87
CA ALA A 72 3.22 -6.23 -12.72
C ALA A 72 2.76 -6.12 -11.25
N ARG A 73 3.60 -6.54 -10.29
CA ARG A 73 3.29 -6.41 -8.86
C ARG A 73 3.27 -4.96 -8.40
N LEU A 74 4.26 -4.18 -8.78
CA LEU A 74 4.35 -2.77 -8.38
C LEU A 74 3.16 -1.96 -8.94
N VAL A 75 2.88 -2.08 -10.24
CA VAL A 75 1.75 -1.42 -10.90
C VAL A 75 0.43 -1.92 -10.34
N GLY A 76 0.30 -3.21 -10.04
CA GLY A 76 -0.89 -3.77 -9.41
C GLY A 76 -1.23 -3.11 -8.07
N LEU A 77 -0.22 -2.89 -7.21
CA LEU A 77 -0.42 -2.18 -5.94
C LEU A 77 -0.78 -0.70 -6.15
N GLN A 78 -0.15 -0.03 -7.12
CA GLN A 78 -0.47 1.37 -7.45
C GLN A 78 -1.90 1.51 -7.96
N LEU A 79 -2.37 0.58 -8.79
CA LEU A 79 -3.76 0.53 -9.26
C LEU A 79 -4.75 0.32 -8.10
N LEU A 80 -4.39 -0.50 -7.09
CA LEU A 80 -5.23 -0.66 -5.90
C LEU A 80 -5.35 0.64 -5.09
N CYS A 81 -4.28 1.44 -4.98
CA CYS A 81 -4.34 2.75 -4.33
C CYS A 81 -5.30 3.70 -5.07
N VAL A 82 -5.17 3.77 -6.40
CA VAL A 82 -6.05 4.61 -7.24
C VAL A 82 -7.51 4.13 -7.15
N ALA A 83 -7.75 2.82 -7.20
CA ALA A 83 -9.08 2.25 -7.06
C ALA A 83 -9.69 2.56 -5.68
N SER A 84 -8.89 2.54 -4.61
CA SER A 84 -9.33 2.90 -3.26
C SER A 84 -9.84 4.34 -3.20
N ILE A 85 -9.09 5.29 -3.77
CA ILE A 85 -9.52 6.69 -3.85
C ILE A 85 -10.73 6.85 -4.76
N ALA A 86 -10.76 6.21 -5.92
CA ALA A 86 -11.89 6.29 -6.85
C ALA A 86 -13.20 5.81 -6.20
N LEU A 87 -13.13 4.74 -5.38
CA LEU A 87 -14.27 4.21 -4.64
C LEU A 87 -14.72 5.14 -3.50
N MET A 88 -13.79 5.79 -2.82
CA MET A 88 -14.06 6.64 -1.65
C MET A 88 -14.38 8.10 -2.02
N LEU A 89 -14.01 8.53 -3.23
CA LEU A 89 -14.23 9.89 -3.73
C LEU A 89 -15.68 10.39 -3.59
N PRO A 90 -16.73 9.63 -3.99
CA PRO A 90 -18.11 10.10 -3.80
C PRO A 90 -18.42 10.37 -2.32
N PHE A 91 -17.97 9.51 -1.40
CA PHE A 91 -18.20 9.69 0.02
C PHE A 91 -17.45 10.89 0.59
N MET A 92 -16.20 11.11 0.19
CA MET A 92 -15.43 12.28 0.61
C MET A 92 -16.09 13.59 0.16
N ILE A 93 -16.61 13.66 -1.06
CA ILE A 93 -17.27 14.87 -1.59
C ILE A 93 -18.48 15.27 -0.73
N PHE A 94 -19.27 14.29 -0.24
CA PHE A 94 -20.46 14.59 0.54
C PHE A 94 -20.20 14.79 2.04
N PHE A 95 -19.24 14.07 2.63
CA PHE A 95 -19.06 14.02 4.09
C PHE A 95 -17.79 14.69 4.60
N ALA A 96 -16.71 14.76 3.80
CA ALA A 96 -15.40 15.23 4.25
C ALA A 96 -14.60 15.88 3.10
N PRO A 97 -15.01 17.07 2.61
CA PRO A 97 -14.38 17.71 1.45
C PRO A 97 -12.91 18.09 1.72
N ASP A 98 -12.57 18.47 2.96
CA ASP A 98 -11.20 18.83 3.35
C ASP A 98 -10.24 17.64 3.20
N LEU A 99 -10.75 16.40 3.32
CA LEU A 99 -9.97 15.17 3.20
C LEU A 99 -9.50 14.90 1.77
N ILE A 100 -10.12 15.53 0.75
CA ILE A 100 -9.79 15.27 -0.66
C ILE A 100 -8.36 15.71 -0.97
N LEU A 101 -7.95 16.89 -0.49
CA LEU A 101 -6.60 17.42 -0.72
C LEU A 101 -5.54 16.54 -0.05
N TYR A 102 -5.79 16.15 1.20
CA TYR A 102 -4.93 15.22 1.94
C TYR A 102 -4.83 13.88 1.19
N SER A 103 -5.97 13.31 0.80
CA SER A 103 -6.04 12.01 0.10
C SER A 103 -5.30 12.02 -1.23
N LEU A 104 -5.29 13.15 -1.95
CA LEU A 104 -4.53 13.29 -3.19
C LEU A 104 -3.02 13.29 -2.95
N ALA A 105 -2.54 14.04 -1.95
CA ALA A 105 -1.11 14.05 -1.60
C ALA A 105 -0.64 12.68 -1.11
N PHE A 106 -1.44 12.03 -0.25
CA PHE A 106 -1.15 10.69 0.26
C PHE A 106 -1.28 9.61 -0.80
N LEU A 107 -2.11 9.79 -1.84
CA LEU A 107 -2.15 8.89 -2.99
C LEU A 107 -0.81 8.88 -3.73
N PHE A 108 -0.22 10.04 -4.01
CA PHE A 108 1.10 10.11 -4.64
C PHE A 108 2.17 9.47 -3.75
N TYR A 109 2.17 9.78 -2.45
CA TYR A 109 3.08 9.17 -1.49
C TYR A 109 2.94 7.64 -1.46
N ASN A 110 1.71 7.12 -1.39
CA ASN A 110 1.48 5.68 -1.36
C ASN A 110 1.90 4.99 -2.66
N CYS A 111 1.54 5.54 -3.81
CA CYS A 111 1.92 4.97 -5.10
C CYS A 111 3.44 5.01 -5.35
N GLY A 112 4.11 6.10 -4.96
CA GLY A 112 5.53 6.30 -5.23
C GLY A 112 6.48 5.71 -4.20
N VAL A 113 6.09 5.67 -2.92
CA VAL A 113 6.94 5.23 -1.81
C VAL A 113 6.41 3.95 -1.20
N SER A 114 5.17 3.95 -0.70
CA SER A 114 4.61 2.79 0.02
C SER A 114 4.56 1.54 -0.85
N CYS A 115 4.07 1.61 -2.09
CA CYS A 115 3.98 0.46 -3.00
C CYS A 115 5.36 -0.17 -3.29
N VAL A 116 6.40 0.65 -3.43
CA VAL A 116 7.78 0.19 -3.62
C VAL A 116 8.27 -0.53 -2.38
N LEU A 117 8.11 0.07 -1.20
CA LEU A 117 8.50 -0.53 0.09
C LEU A 117 7.76 -1.84 0.36
N LEU A 118 6.46 -1.88 0.09
CA LEU A 118 5.62 -3.07 0.28
C LEU A 118 6.05 -4.20 -0.66
N THR A 119 6.30 -3.89 -1.93
CA THR A 119 6.76 -4.90 -2.90
C THR A 119 8.12 -5.44 -2.50
N PHE A 120 9.01 -4.57 -2.03
CA PHE A 120 10.31 -4.97 -1.51
C PHE A 120 10.16 -5.86 -0.27
N ALA A 121 9.33 -5.48 0.71
CA ALA A 121 9.06 -6.27 1.90
C ALA A 121 8.44 -7.65 1.57
N GLY A 122 7.58 -7.71 0.55
CA GLY A 122 6.99 -8.95 0.06
C GLY A 122 8.02 -10.00 -0.38
N LEU A 123 9.22 -9.60 -0.82
CA LEU A 123 10.32 -10.52 -1.16
C LEU A 123 10.88 -11.30 0.05
N TRP A 124 10.59 -10.85 1.26
CA TRP A 124 10.98 -11.55 2.50
C TRP A 124 9.84 -12.35 3.10
N ASN A 125 8.61 -12.18 2.63
CA ASN A 125 7.50 -12.99 3.09
C ASN A 125 7.59 -14.38 2.47
N ARG A 126 7.53 -15.41 3.32
CA ARG A 126 7.75 -16.82 2.92
C ARG A 126 6.51 -17.70 3.14
N LYS A 127 5.43 -17.13 3.65
CA LYS A 127 4.20 -17.89 3.92
C LYS A 127 3.36 -17.96 2.64
N PRO A 128 2.93 -19.15 2.20
CA PRO A 128 1.97 -19.28 1.11
C PRO A 128 0.62 -18.69 1.53
N ALA A 129 -0.12 -18.10 0.57
CA ALA A 129 -1.50 -17.69 0.81
C ALA A 129 -2.41 -18.90 0.58
N VAL A 130 -2.91 -19.50 1.66
CA VAL A 130 -3.86 -20.63 1.57
C VAL A 130 -5.26 -20.07 1.33
N LEU A 131 -5.87 -20.42 0.20
CA LEU A 131 -7.17 -19.92 -0.25
C LEU A 131 -8.37 -20.80 0.16
N ASP A 132 -8.12 -22.03 0.65
CA ASP A 132 -9.16 -23.06 0.89
C ASP A 132 -9.86 -22.97 2.26
N GLU A 133 -9.35 -22.18 3.21
CA GLU A 133 -10.03 -21.97 4.49
C GLU A 133 -10.99 -20.77 4.41
N SER A 134 -12.22 -20.95 4.91
CA SER A 134 -13.28 -19.95 4.91
C SER A 134 -12.78 -18.54 5.27
N ALA A 135 -13.02 -17.58 4.37
CA ALA A 135 -12.48 -16.23 4.39
C ALA A 135 -12.81 -15.39 5.66
N PHE A 136 -13.72 -15.86 6.51
CA PHE A 136 -14.13 -15.18 7.74
C PHE A 136 -13.29 -15.57 8.98
N PHE A 137 -12.53 -16.68 8.94
CA PHE A 137 -11.72 -17.14 10.09
C PHE A 137 -10.26 -17.49 9.74
N ASN A 138 -9.78 -17.09 8.56
CA ASN A 138 -8.37 -17.28 8.19
C ASN A 138 -7.48 -16.19 8.82
N TYR A 139 -7.20 -16.30 10.13
CA TYR A 139 -6.24 -15.46 10.85
C TYR A 139 -4.80 -16.04 10.84
N GLN A 140 -4.53 -17.10 10.08
CA GLN A 140 -3.19 -17.70 10.00
C GLN A 140 -2.14 -16.75 9.37
N GLY A 141 -2.61 -15.69 8.71
CA GLY A 141 -1.83 -14.55 8.23
C GLY A 141 -1.85 -13.32 9.12
N PHE A 142 -2.33 -13.36 10.37
CA PHE A 142 -2.34 -12.25 11.32
C PHE A 142 -1.14 -12.32 12.30
N SER A 143 0.07 -12.53 11.76
CA SER A 143 1.31 -12.46 12.56
C SER A 143 1.63 -11.02 12.98
N THR A 144 2.15 -10.82 14.20
CA THR A 144 2.66 -9.55 14.75
C THR A 144 3.60 -8.79 13.81
N HIS A 145 4.30 -9.52 12.92
CA HIS A 145 5.17 -8.91 11.90
C HIS A 145 4.42 -8.05 10.86
N HIS A 146 3.11 -8.25 10.67
CA HIS A 146 2.33 -7.45 9.71
C HIS A 146 2.19 -5.99 10.14
N TYR A 147 2.06 -5.75 11.45
CA TYR A 147 1.98 -4.41 11.98
C TYR A 147 3.33 -3.69 11.98
N LEU A 148 4.44 -4.44 12.06
CA LEU A 148 5.78 -3.86 12.01
C LEU A 148 6.06 -3.14 10.69
N LEU A 149 5.55 -3.66 9.56
CA LEU A 149 5.72 -3.03 8.26
C LEU A 149 4.88 -1.76 8.08
N VAL A 150 3.82 -1.55 8.87
CA VAL A 150 3.00 -0.34 8.77
C VAL A 150 3.72 0.88 9.34
N PHE A 151 4.49 0.72 10.42
CA PHE A 151 5.23 1.82 11.05
C PHE A 151 6.15 2.61 10.10
N PRO A 152 7.04 1.98 9.29
CA PRO A 152 7.89 2.73 8.36
C PRO A 152 7.12 3.42 7.24
N LEU A 153 5.86 3.03 6.99
CA LEU A 153 5.00 3.71 6.01
C LEU A 153 4.31 4.94 6.63
N VAL A 154 3.93 4.86 7.91
CA VAL A 154 3.10 5.85 8.61
C VAL A 154 3.90 6.93 9.31
N ILE A 155 5.02 6.56 9.96
CA ILE A 155 5.81 7.50 10.76
C ILE A 155 6.40 8.65 9.91
N PRO A 156 7.06 8.40 8.75
CA PRO A 156 7.66 9.48 7.98
C PRO A 156 6.68 10.58 7.54
N PRO A 157 5.50 10.29 6.95
CA PRO A 157 4.62 11.33 6.48
C PRO A 157 3.94 12.09 7.63
N ILE A 158 3.63 11.43 8.75
CA ILE A 158 3.10 12.13 9.93
C ILE A 158 4.15 13.08 10.50
N PHE A 159 5.41 12.63 10.60
CA PHE A 159 6.49 13.47 11.07
C PHE A 159 6.65 14.74 10.21
N VAL A 160 6.54 14.61 8.89
CA VAL A 160 6.54 15.74 7.95
C VAL A 160 5.36 16.67 8.20
N MET A 161 4.15 16.11 8.36
CA MET A 161 2.92 16.88 8.62
C MET A 161 2.97 17.68 9.93
N LEU A 162 3.70 17.18 10.94
CA LEU A 162 3.88 17.87 12.23
C LEU A 162 5.00 18.92 12.20
N SER A 163 5.96 18.79 11.29
CA SER A 163 7.16 19.63 11.27
C SER A 163 6.95 20.96 10.55
N VAL A 164 5.96 21.05 9.66
CA VAL A 164 5.73 22.20 8.78
C VAL A 164 4.23 22.46 8.66
N LYS A 165 3.84 23.66 8.24
CA LYS A 165 2.43 23.98 7.91
C LYS A 165 1.84 22.93 6.96
N ALA A 166 0.61 22.50 7.24
CA ALA A 166 -0.06 21.38 6.54
C ALA A 166 0.04 21.48 5.02
N PHE A 167 -0.26 22.65 4.44
CA PHE A 167 -0.17 22.84 2.99
C PHE A 167 1.23 22.57 2.40
N HIS A 168 2.29 23.03 3.06
CA HIS A 168 3.67 22.82 2.60
C HIS A 168 4.10 21.36 2.78
N ALA A 169 3.66 20.72 3.87
CA ALA A 169 3.90 19.31 4.13
C ALA A 169 3.21 18.42 3.08
N LEU A 170 1.96 18.73 2.71
CA LEU A 170 1.21 18.03 1.66
C LEU A 170 1.91 18.18 0.30
N LEU A 171 2.35 19.40 -0.05
CA LEU A 171 3.09 19.63 -1.29
C LEU A 171 4.40 18.83 -1.32
N PHE A 172 5.13 18.81 -0.21
CA PHE A 172 6.36 18.05 -0.08
C PHE A 172 6.11 16.54 -0.23
N LEU A 173 5.10 15.99 0.45
CA LEU A 173 4.73 14.58 0.35
C LEU A 173 4.29 14.19 -1.06
N ALA A 174 3.45 15.02 -1.69
CA ALA A 174 3.04 14.82 -3.07
C ALA A 174 4.25 14.84 -4.01
N SER A 175 5.19 15.77 -3.81
CA SER A 175 6.40 15.86 -4.62
C SER A 175 7.32 14.64 -4.47
N ILE A 176 7.53 14.14 -3.25
CA ILE A 176 8.30 12.92 -2.99
C ILE A 176 7.62 11.72 -3.64
N GLY A 177 6.30 11.60 -3.49
CA GLY A 177 5.52 10.56 -4.13
C GLY A 177 5.64 10.58 -5.66
N LEU A 178 5.55 11.77 -6.25
CA LEU A 178 5.69 11.98 -7.69
C LEU A 178 7.11 11.62 -8.17
N VAL A 179 8.16 12.04 -7.47
CA VAL A 179 9.54 11.63 -7.77
C VAL A 179 9.70 10.11 -7.64
N GLY A 180 9.12 9.50 -6.61
CA GLY A 180 9.12 8.04 -6.42
C GLY A 180 8.48 7.30 -7.60
N LEU A 181 7.35 7.81 -8.09
CA LEU A 181 6.66 7.30 -9.28
C LEU A 181 7.49 7.44 -10.56
N LEU A 182 8.13 8.58 -10.77
CA LEU A 182 9.02 8.77 -11.92
C LEU A 182 10.22 7.79 -11.89
N LEU A 183 10.65 7.40 -10.70
CA LEU A 183 11.71 6.41 -10.48
C LEU A 183 11.23 4.96 -10.54
N ASN A 184 9.96 4.68 -10.87
CA ASN A 184 9.43 3.32 -11.05
C ASN A 184 10.33 2.39 -11.89
N PRO A 185 10.86 2.80 -13.06
CA PRO A 185 11.76 1.94 -13.85
C PRO A 185 13.04 1.54 -13.11
N VAL A 186 13.52 2.36 -12.17
CA VAL A 186 14.68 2.05 -11.32
C VAL A 186 14.28 1.04 -10.24
N TRP A 187 13.14 1.25 -9.59
CA TRP A 187 12.60 0.36 -8.57
C TRP A 187 12.28 -1.03 -9.15
N GLU A 188 11.65 -1.09 -10.32
CA GLU A 188 11.33 -2.32 -11.03
C GLU A 188 12.59 -3.17 -11.25
N LYS A 189 13.67 -2.57 -11.78
CA LYS A 189 14.96 -3.26 -11.99
C LYS A 189 15.59 -3.72 -10.68
N LEU A 190 15.51 -2.91 -9.62
CA LEU A 190 16.06 -3.26 -8.31
C LEU A 190 15.30 -4.44 -7.69
N ILE A 191 13.97 -4.40 -7.72
CA ILE A 191 13.10 -5.46 -7.23
C ILE A 191 13.33 -6.74 -8.05
N ALA A 192 13.42 -6.63 -9.39
CA ALA A 192 13.68 -7.76 -10.28
C ALA A 192 15.00 -8.47 -9.96
N ARG A 193 16.08 -7.71 -9.72
CA ARG A 193 17.38 -8.27 -9.32
C ARG A 193 17.30 -9.03 -8.00
N GLN A 194 16.57 -8.49 -7.03
CA GLN A 194 16.39 -9.14 -5.73
C GLN A 194 15.48 -10.37 -5.82
N LEU A 195 14.42 -10.28 -6.63
CA LEU A 195 13.52 -11.40 -6.93
C LEU A 195 14.30 -12.53 -7.58
N HIS A 196 15.12 -12.26 -8.59
CA HIS A 196 15.94 -13.28 -9.26
C HIS A 196 16.85 -14.04 -8.27
N ARG A 197 17.46 -13.35 -7.30
CA ARG A 197 18.31 -13.95 -6.25
C ARG A 197 17.54 -14.79 -5.23
N ARG A 198 16.22 -14.62 -5.14
CA ARG A 198 15.37 -15.20 -4.09
C ARG A 198 14.30 -16.13 -4.63
N VAL A 199 14.07 -16.15 -5.94
CA VAL A 199 12.94 -16.84 -6.57
C VAL A 199 12.86 -18.31 -6.16
N TYR A 200 13.98 -19.04 -6.16
CA TYR A 200 14.02 -20.44 -5.75
C TYR A 200 13.76 -20.64 -4.25
N ARG A 201 14.16 -19.69 -3.41
CA ARG A 201 13.87 -19.74 -1.96
C ARG A 201 12.39 -19.47 -1.69
N ILE A 202 11.79 -18.55 -2.43
CA ILE A 202 10.36 -18.24 -2.35
C ILE A 202 9.55 -19.45 -2.82
N ALA A 203 9.86 -19.99 -4.00
CA ALA A 203 9.22 -21.18 -4.56
C ALA A 203 9.28 -22.39 -3.62
N ARG A 204 10.45 -22.64 -3.00
CA ARG A 204 10.59 -23.73 -2.02
C ARG A 204 9.75 -23.52 -0.76
N SER A 205 9.46 -22.28 -0.38
CA SER A 205 8.66 -21.97 0.82
C SER A 205 7.15 -22.13 0.60
N PHE A 206 6.71 -22.26 -0.67
CA PHE A 206 5.32 -22.50 -1.03
C PHE A 206 4.95 -23.99 -1.11
N ARG A 207 5.91 -24.88 -0.84
CA ARG A 207 5.76 -26.33 -0.73
C ARG A 207 5.80 -26.74 0.74
#